data_AF-A0ABD0RPL3-F1
#
_entry.id   AF-A0ABD0RPL3-F1
#
_cell.length_a   1.000
_cell.length_b   1.000
_cell.length_c   1.000
_cell.angle_alpha   90.00
_cell.angle_beta   90.00
_cell.angle_gamma   90.00
#
_symmetry.space_group_name_H-M   'P 1'
#
loop_
_entity.id
_entity.type
_entity.pdbx_description
1 polymer ?
#
loop_
_entity_poly.entity_id
_entity_poly.type
_entity_poly.pdbx_seq_one_letter_code
_entity_poly.pdbx_strand_id
1 'polypeptide(L)'
;MCVVCLPSKPLRTTSALVGKGYTAAGQAGACLHTISVLQAYQVDLLKELDDGEEVNISELRRTADLALCATKETARDIGLSMAALVVAERHLWLTLSDMKGKDRVFLLDAPLRPSGLFGDAVDFVVSRYQEARKQVAAFQRYLPRRSLAPGAAG
;
A
#
# COMPACT_ATOMS: atom_id res chain seq x y z
N MET A 1 25.47 5.37 25.60
CA MET A 1 25.90 4.69 24.37
C MET A 1 24.67 4.11 23.69
N CYS A 2 24.23 4.68 22.58
CA CYS A 2 23.11 4.14 21.81
C CYS A 2 23.66 2.95 21.01
N VAL A 3 23.32 1.71 21.41
CA VAL A 3 23.63 0.53 20.60
C VAL A 3 22.81 0.66 19.33
N VAL A 4 23.48 0.88 18.20
CA VAL A 4 22.85 0.77 16.88
C VAL A 4 22.54 -0.71 16.67
N CYS A 5 21.35 -1.13 17.11
CA CYS A 5 20.85 -2.47 16.84
C CYS A 5 20.60 -2.61 15.34
N LEU A 6 21.09 -3.70 14.74
CA LEU A 6 20.81 -4.02 13.34
C LEU A 6 19.29 -4.12 13.10
N PRO A 7 18.77 -3.54 11.99
CA PRO A 7 17.34 -3.55 11.72
C PRO A 7 16.81 -4.98 11.57
N SER A 8 15.70 -5.28 12.24
CA SER A 8 15.05 -6.59 12.21
C SER A 8 14.58 -6.96 10.81
N LYS A 9 14.40 -8.27 10.53
CA LYS A 9 13.89 -8.72 9.22
C LYS A 9 12.58 -8.02 8.82
N PRO A 10 11.57 -7.89 9.71
CA PRO A 10 10.34 -7.20 9.34
C PRO A 10 10.56 -5.71 9.03
N LEU A 11 11.44 -5.04 9.79
CA LEU A 11 11.77 -3.63 9.55
C LEU A 11 12.43 -3.43 8.18
N ARG A 12 13.33 -4.33 7.76
CA ARG A 12 13.95 -4.28 6.43
C ARG A 12 12.92 -4.45 5.32
N THR A 13 11.97 -5.38 5.46
CA THR A 13 10.89 -5.58 4.48
C THR A 13 10.00 -4.35 4.35
N THR A 14 9.56 -3.78 5.47
CA THR A 14 8.75 -2.55 5.46
C THR A 14 9.53 -1.38 4.84
N SER A 15 10.81 -1.21 5.21
CA SER A 15 11.68 -0.17 4.63
C SER A 15 11.83 -0.32 3.12
N ALA A 16 12.01 -1.55 2.62
CA ALA A 16 12.08 -1.80 1.18
C ALA A 16 10.77 -1.47 0.45
N LEU A 17 9.61 -1.72 1.05
CA LEU A 17 8.31 -1.37 0.49
C LEU A 17 8.11 0.16 0.45
N VAL A 18 8.46 0.86 1.54
CA VAL A 18 8.45 2.32 1.58
C VAL A 18 9.42 2.90 0.53
N GLY A 19 10.60 2.31 0.37
CA GLY A 19 11.57 2.69 -0.65
C GLY A 19 11.01 2.56 -2.06
N LYS A 20 10.31 1.46 -2.37
CA LYS A 20 9.59 1.31 -3.66
C LYS A 20 8.55 2.41 -3.86
N GLY A 21 7.78 2.72 -2.80
CA GLY A 21 6.79 3.78 -2.83
C GLY A 21 7.41 5.15 -3.11
N TYR A 22 8.53 5.45 -2.46
CA TYR A 22 9.29 6.67 -2.65
C TYR A 22 9.86 6.78 -4.07
N THR A 23 10.47 5.72 -4.60
CA THR A 23 10.99 5.70 -5.98
C THR A 23 9.88 5.93 -7.00
N ALA A 24 8.73 5.27 -6.84
CA ALA A 24 7.59 5.47 -7.73
C ALA A 24 7.06 6.92 -7.67
N ALA A 25 6.92 7.50 -6.46
CA ALA A 25 6.55 8.92 -6.32
C ALA A 25 7.57 9.85 -6.99
N GLY A 26 8.87 9.52 -6.92
CA GLY A 26 9.93 10.25 -7.64
C GLY A 26 9.76 10.19 -9.16
N GLN A 27 9.41 9.03 -9.72
CA GLN A 27 9.12 8.89 -11.16
C GLN A 27 7.88 9.68 -11.58
N ALA A 28 6.82 9.69 -10.76
CA ALA A 28 5.66 10.54 -10.98
C ALA A 28 6.05 12.04 -11.02
N GLY A 29 6.94 12.47 -10.12
CA GLY A 29 7.47 13.82 -10.09
C GLY A 29 8.29 14.18 -11.34
N ALA A 30 9.10 13.24 -11.84
CA ALA A 30 9.84 13.42 -13.10
C ALA A 30 8.87 13.57 -14.29
N CYS A 31 7.83 12.74 -14.37
CA CYS A 31 6.79 12.86 -15.39
C CYS A 31 6.06 14.20 -15.31
N LEU A 32 5.73 14.68 -14.10
CA LEU A 32 5.14 16.02 -13.89
C LEU A 32 6.05 17.13 -14.39
N HIS A 33 7.36 17.04 -14.15
CA HIS A 33 8.31 18.00 -14.70
C HIS A 33 8.30 18.00 -16.24
N THR A 34 8.29 16.83 -16.87
CA THR A 34 8.17 16.72 -18.33
C THR A 34 6.86 17.34 -18.84
N ILE A 35 5.73 17.10 -18.17
CA ILE A 35 4.43 17.72 -18.51
C ILE A 35 4.55 19.24 -18.46
N SER A 36 5.14 19.81 -17.40
CA SER A 36 5.31 21.26 -17.27
C SER A 36 6.15 21.86 -18.41
N VAL A 37 7.22 21.19 -18.83
CA VAL A 37 8.05 21.64 -19.96
C VAL A 37 7.27 21.58 -21.27
N LEU A 38 6.55 20.48 -21.51
CA LEU A 38 5.72 20.33 -22.71
C LEU A 38 4.60 21.38 -22.76
N GLN A 39 3.96 21.66 -21.63
CA GLN A 39 2.93 22.69 -21.53
C GLN A 39 3.48 24.09 -21.75
N ALA A 40 4.66 24.42 -21.21
CA ALA A 40 5.32 25.70 -21.50
C ALA A 40 5.60 25.85 -23.00
N TYR A 41 6.10 24.78 -23.64
CA TYR A 41 6.32 24.76 -25.07
C TYR A 41 5.02 24.92 -25.88
N GLN A 42 3.92 24.28 -25.47
CA GLN A 42 2.61 24.50 -26.10
C GLN A 42 2.15 25.95 -25.99
N VAL A 43 2.38 26.61 -24.85
CA VAL A 43 2.02 28.01 -24.66
C VAL A 43 2.81 28.91 -25.61
N ASP A 44 4.08 28.62 -25.85
CA ASP A 44 4.89 29.42 -26.78
C ASP A 44 4.45 29.20 -28.23
N LEU A 45 4.17 27.96 -28.66
CA LEU A 45 3.58 27.67 -29.98
C LEU A 45 2.22 28.37 -30.19
N LEU A 46 1.41 28.50 -29.13
CA LEU A 46 0.12 29.20 -29.21
C LEU A 46 0.29 30.71 -29.32
N LYS A 47 1.34 31.29 -28.74
CA LYS A 47 1.65 32.72 -28.91
C LYS A 47 2.10 33.03 -30.33
N GLU A 48 2.99 32.23 -30.89
CA GLU A 48 3.44 32.36 -32.30
C GLU A 48 2.24 32.34 -33.26
N LEU A 49 1.25 31.49 -32.98
CA LEU A 49 0.01 31.41 -33.76
C LEU A 49 -0.84 32.69 -33.62
N ASP A 50 -0.92 33.27 -32.42
CA ASP A 50 -1.66 34.52 -32.16
C ASP A 50 -0.99 35.74 -32.80
N ASP A 51 0.35 35.72 -32.86
CA ASP A 51 1.18 36.73 -33.54
C ASP A 51 1.11 36.62 -35.08
N GLY A 52 0.41 35.61 -35.61
CA GLY A 52 0.18 35.41 -37.04
C GLY A 52 1.33 34.68 -37.75
N GLU A 53 2.23 34.03 -37.01
CA GLU A 53 3.27 33.18 -37.57
C GLU A 53 2.72 31.82 -38.04
N GLU A 54 3.43 31.20 -38.98
CA GLU A 54 3.05 29.89 -39.53
C GLU A 54 3.42 28.77 -38.55
N VAL A 55 2.49 28.43 -37.65
CA VAL A 55 2.69 27.37 -36.66
C VAL A 55 2.34 25.99 -37.21
N ASN A 56 3.22 25.03 -36.97
CA ASN A 56 3.01 23.64 -37.37
C ASN A 56 2.00 22.95 -36.43
N ILE A 57 0.73 22.86 -36.86
CA ILE A 57 -0.35 22.19 -36.09
C ILE A 57 0.02 20.74 -35.72
N SER A 58 0.84 20.05 -36.52
CA SER A 58 1.28 18.68 -36.19
C SER A 58 2.23 18.64 -34.98
N GLU A 59 3.01 19.70 -34.77
CA GLU A 59 3.90 19.86 -33.62
C GLU A 59 3.11 20.15 -32.35
N LEU A 60 2.10 21.03 -32.42
CA LEU A 60 1.19 21.28 -31.31
C LEU A 60 0.48 20.00 -30.85
N ARG A 61 -0.02 19.19 -31.80
CA ARG A 61 -0.65 17.88 -31.53
C ARG A 61 0.35 16.91 -30.91
N ARG A 62 1.56 16.80 -31.46
CA ARG A 62 2.61 15.92 -30.92
C ARG A 62 2.96 16.27 -29.48
N THR A 63 3.09 17.55 -29.17
CA THR A 63 3.37 18.01 -27.80
C THR A 63 2.21 17.68 -26.84
N ALA A 64 0.96 17.81 -27.30
CA ALA A 64 -0.21 17.42 -26.52
C ALA A 64 -0.26 15.91 -26.24
N ASP A 65 0.02 15.09 -27.25
CA ASP A 65 0.05 13.64 -27.13
C ASP A 65 1.15 13.19 -26.16
N LEU A 66 2.34 13.80 -26.22
CA LEU A 66 3.41 13.53 -25.28
C LEU A 66 3.04 13.92 -23.84
N ALA A 67 2.39 15.07 -23.63
CA ALA A 67 1.93 15.51 -22.32
C ALA A 67 0.86 14.57 -21.74
N LEU A 68 -0.04 14.07 -22.59
CA LEU A 68 -1.06 13.09 -22.20
C LEU A 68 -0.43 11.74 -21.82
N CYS A 69 0.56 11.27 -22.59
CA CYS A 69 1.30 10.05 -22.27
C CYS A 69 2.06 10.19 -20.95
N ALA A 70 2.76 11.31 -20.72
CA ALA A 70 3.43 11.58 -19.46
C ALA A 70 2.44 11.62 -18.29
N THR A 71 1.24 12.19 -18.48
CA THR A 71 0.18 12.22 -17.46
C THR A 71 -0.30 10.82 -17.09
N LYS A 72 -0.41 9.91 -18.07
CA LYS A 72 -0.76 8.50 -17.83
C LYS A 72 0.31 7.80 -16.99
N GLU A 73 1.58 8.01 -17.30
CA GLU A 73 2.69 7.47 -16.50
C GLU A 73 2.71 8.06 -15.08
N THR A 74 2.49 9.38 -14.92
CA THR A 74 2.32 9.99 -13.60
C THR A 74 1.25 9.31 -12.78
N ALA A 75 0.06 9.07 -13.35
CA ALA A 75 -1.04 8.40 -12.65
C ALA A 75 -0.69 6.95 -12.26
N ARG A 76 -0.01 6.22 -13.16
CA ARG A 76 0.47 4.86 -12.91
C ARG A 76 1.48 4.83 -11.76
N ASP A 77 2.45 5.73 -11.77
CA ASP A 77 3.51 5.80 -10.77
C ASP A 77 2.98 6.22 -9.39
N ILE A 78 2.01 7.14 -9.34
CA ILE A 78 1.28 7.46 -8.10
C ILE A 78 0.55 6.21 -7.60
N GLY A 79 -0.14 5.47 -8.47
CA GLY A 79 -0.82 4.23 -8.11
C GLY A 79 0.14 3.17 -7.55
N LEU A 80 1.31 3.00 -8.17
CA LEU A 80 2.37 2.11 -7.67
C LEU A 80 2.90 2.57 -6.30
N SER A 81 3.06 3.89 -6.11
CA SER A 81 3.48 4.46 -4.84
C SER A 81 2.48 4.14 -3.73
N MET A 82 1.19 4.40 -3.97
CA MET A 82 0.10 4.11 -3.04
C MET A 82 0.02 2.61 -2.73
N ALA A 83 0.11 1.74 -3.74
CA ALA A 83 0.08 0.31 -3.56
C ALA A 83 1.25 -0.17 -2.66
N ALA A 84 2.46 0.34 -2.88
CA ALA A 84 3.62 0.00 -2.07
C ALA A 84 3.45 0.44 -0.60
N LEU A 85 2.88 1.62 -0.37
CA LEU A 85 2.60 2.12 0.98
C LEU A 85 1.54 1.29 1.70
N VAL A 86 0.45 0.90 1.02
CA VAL A 86 -0.57 0.01 1.60
C VAL A 86 0.03 -1.34 1.98
N VAL A 87 0.86 -1.93 1.12
CA VAL A 87 1.52 -3.21 1.44
C VAL A 87 2.50 -3.05 2.60
N ALA A 88 3.21 -1.92 2.70
CA ALA A 88 4.06 -1.61 3.84
C ALA A 88 3.27 -1.54 5.15
N GLU A 89 2.11 -0.88 5.12
CA GLU A 89 1.23 -0.74 6.27
C GLU A 89 0.63 -2.09 6.69
N ARG A 90 0.12 -2.89 5.73
CA ARG A 90 -0.34 -4.27 5.99
C ARG A 90 0.76 -5.10 6.64
N HIS A 91 1.98 -5.04 6.10
CA HIS A 91 3.11 -5.78 6.63
C HIS A 91 3.44 -5.38 8.08
N LEU A 92 3.35 -4.09 8.40
CA LEU A 92 3.54 -3.56 9.76
C LEU A 92 2.47 -4.08 10.71
N TRP A 93 1.18 -3.87 10.42
CA TRP A 93 0.07 -4.32 11.25
C TRP A 93 0.13 -5.82 11.53
N LEU A 94 0.38 -6.62 10.49
CA LEU A 94 0.43 -8.07 10.62
C LEU A 94 1.65 -8.54 11.41
N THR A 95 2.78 -7.86 11.30
CA THR A 95 3.97 -8.15 12.12
C THR A 95 3.72 -7.87 13.60
N LEU A 96 2.90 -6.86 13.93
CA LEU A 96 2.56 -6.50 15.31
C LEU A 96 1.40 -7.33 15.89
N SER A 97 0.56 -7.92 15.04
CA SER A 97 -0.68 -8.61 15.44
C SER A 97 -0.53 -10.01 16.06
N ASP A 98 0.70 -10.49 16.33
CA ASP A 98 1.01 -11.89 16.70
C ASP A 98 0.44 -12.97 15.75
N MET A 99 -0.13 -12.57 14.62
CA MET A 99 -0.79 -13.44 13.67
C MET A 99 0.24 -14.17 12.81
N LYS A 100 0.13 -15.50 12.75
CA LYS A 100 1.10 -16.39 12.09
C LYS A 100 0.41 -17.29 11.07
N GLY A 101 1.20 -17.83 10.15
CA GLY A 101 0.73 -18.86 9.22
C GLY A 101 -0.16 -18.33 8.10
N LYS A 102 -1.13 -19.15 7.68
CA LYS A 102 -1.91 -18.96 6.44
C LYS A 102 -2.74 -17.67 6.43
N ASP A 103 -3.22 -17.24 7.59
CA ASP A 103 -4.10 -16.06 7.71
C ASP A 103 -3.34 -14.76 7.47
N ARG A 104 -2.08 -14.71 7.92
CA ARG A 104 -1.18 -13.60 7.62
C ARG A 104 -0.93 -13.47 6.11
N VAL A 105 -0.65 -14.59 5.44
CA VAL A 105 -0.40 -14.61 3.99
C VAL A 105 -1.65 -14.17 3.24
N PHE A 106 -2.81 -14.73 3.60
CA PHE A 106 -4.10 -14.37 3.01
C PHE A 106 -4.42 -12.87 3.11
N LEU A 107 -4.15 -12.23 4.26
CA LEU A 107 -4.39 -10.79 4.41
C LEU A 107 -3.36 -9.91 3.69
N LEU A 108 -2.11 -10.38 3.50
CA LEU A 108 -1.14 -9.67 2.68
C LEU A 108 -1.55 -9.65 1.21
N ASP A 109 -2.04 -10.78 0.71
CA ASP A 109 -2.40 -11.00 -0.69
C ASP A 109 -3.80 -10.48 -1.05
N ALA A 110 -4.56 -9.97 -0.08
CA ALA A 110 -5.88 -9.41 -0.32
C ALA A 110 -5.84 -8.30 -1.40
N PRO A 111 -6.82 -8.21 -2.31
CA PRO A 111 -6.88 -7.10 -3.25
C PRO A 111 -6.87 -5.73 -2.53
N LEU A 112 -6.33 -4.71 -3.19
CA LEU A 112 -6.42 -3.33 -2.69
C LEU A 112 -7.86 -2.83 -2.89
N ARG A 113 -8.47 -2.33 -1.83
CA ARG A 113 -9.82 -1.75 -1.84
C ARG A 113 -9.76 -0.33 -1.26
N PRO A 114 -10.40 0.68 -1.87
CA PRO A 114 -10.43 2.04 -1.31
C PRO A 114 -11.07 2.11 0.08
N SER A 115 -11.96 1.17 0.40
CA SER A 115 -12.76 1.14 1.62
C SER A 115 -12.02 0.66 2.87
N GLY A 116 -10.80 0.12 2.75
CA GLY A 116 -10.05 -0.32 3.92
C GLY A 116 -8.77 -1.08 3.61
N LEU A 117 -7.86 -1.10 4.59
CA LEU A 117 -6.51 -1.62 4.44
C LEU A 117 -6.50 -3.09 3.99
N PHE A 118 -7.36 -3.94 4.55
CA PHE A 118 -7.44 -5.38 4.22
C PHE A 118 -8.68 -5.76 3.40
N GLY A 119 -9.61 -4.81 3.19
CA GLY A 119 -10.92 -5.08 2.58
C GLY A 119 -11.69 -6.20 3.31
N ASP A 120 -12.60 -6.85 2.58
CA ASP A 120 -13.48 -7.92 3.10
C ASP A 120 -12.70 -9.17 3.58
N ALA A 121 -11.40 -9.27 3.27
CA ALA A 121 -10.56 -10.40 3.70
C ALA A 121 -10.41 -10.46 5.22
N VAL A 122 -10.44 -9.32 5.91
CA VAL A 122 -10.35 -9.27 7.37
C VAL A 122 -11.57 -9.90 8.03
N ASP A 123 -12.77 -9.70 7.47
CA ASP A 123 -14.01 -10.25 8.00
C ASP A 123 -14.02 -11.78 7.95
N PHE A 124 -13.42 -12.36 6.90
CA PHE A 124 -13.26 -13.80 6.78
C PHE A 124 -12.33 -14.37 7.86
N VAL A 125 -11.20 -13.71 8.13
CA VAL A 125 -10.26 -14.13 9.19
C VAL A 125 -10.90 -13.97 10.57
N VAL A 126 -11.58 -12.85 10.82
CA VAL A 126 -12.30 -12.58 12.07
C VAL A 126 -13.38 -13.63 12.31
N SER A 127 -14.20 -13.94 11.30
CA SER A 127 -15.26 -14.95 11.40
C SER A 127 -14.70 -16.33 11.78
N ARG A 128 -13.58 -16.73 11.16
CA ARG A 128 -12.91 -17.99 11.48
C ARG A 128 -12.36 -18.01 12.90
N TYR A 129 -11.74 -16.91 13.34
CA TYR A 129 -11.25 -16.77 14.71
C TYR A 129 -12.39 -16.85 15.74
N GLN A 130 -13.53 -16.21 15.46
CA GLN A 130 -14.71 -16.29 16.31
C GLN A 130 -15.25 -17.71 16.40
N GLU A 131 -15.31 -18.44 15.28
CA GLU A 131 -15.77 -19.82 15.26
C GLU A 131 -14.83 -20.75 16.03
N ALA A 132 -13.52 -20.63 15.83
CA ALA A 132 -12.53 -21.37 16.61
C ALA A 132 -12.65 -21.08 18.12
N ARG A 133 -12.89 -19.82 18.51
CA ARG A 133 -13.13 -19.45 19.91
C ARG A 133 -14.40 -20.09 20.47
N LYS A 134 -15.50 -20.14 19.70
CA LYS A 134 -16.74 -20.81 20.11
C LYS A 134 -16.50 -22.30 20.31
N GLN A 135 -15.77 -22.95 19.41
CA GLN A 135 -15.42 -24.37 19.52
C GLN A 135 -14.55 -24.66 20.76
N VAL A 136 -13.53 -23.84 21.02
CA VAL A 136 -12.70 -23.98 22.22
C VAL A 136 -13.54 -23.79 23.50
N ALA A 137 -14.40 -22.77 23.53
CA ALA A 137 -15.28 -22.52 24.68
C ALA A 137 -16.27 -23.67 24.89
N ALA A 138 -16.80 -24.25 23.81
CA ALA A 138 -17.63 -25.45 23.87
C ALA A 138 -16.84 -26.65 24.42
N PHE A 139 -15.63 -26.89 23.92
CA PHE A 139 -14.77 -27.99 24.36
C PHE A 139 -14.38 -27.86 25.84
N GLN A 140 -14.09 -26.64 26.32
CA GLN A 140 -13.78 -26.37 27.72
C GLN A 140 -14.94 -26.70 28.67
N ARG A 141 -16.20 -26.65 28.22
CA ARG A 141 -17.36 -27.07 29.04
C ARG A 141 -17.35 -28.57 29.32
N TYR A 142 -16.69 -29.36 28.49
CA TYR A 142 -16.60 -30.81 28.64
C TYR A 142 -15.33 -31.28 29.36
N LEU A 143 -14.36 -30.39 29.60
CA LEU A 143 -13.16 -30.72 30.37
C LEU A 143 -13.49 -30.72 31.87
N PRO A 144 -13.05 -31.73 32.66
CA PRO A 144 -13.25 -31.74 34.10
C PRO A 144 -12.64 -30.48 34.71
N ARG A 145 -13.46 -29.63 35.37
CA ARG A 145 -12.92 -28.55 36.20
C ARG A 145 -12.07 -29.22 37.27
N ARG A 146 -10.76 -28.96 37.27
CA ARG A 146 -9.87 -29.38 38.36
C ARG A 146 -10.38 -28.71 39.64
N SER A 147 -11.16 -29.43 40.42
CA SER A 147 -11.57 -29.00 41.75
C SER A 147 -10.29 -28.89 42.57
N LEU A 148 -9.89 -27.66 42.88
CA LEU A 148 -9.00 -27.45 44.01
C LEU A 148 -9.78 -27.96 45.22
N ALA A 149 -9.46 -29.16 45.68
CA ALA A 149 -9.96 -29.63 46.97
C ALA A 149 -9.49 -28.60 48.02
N PRO A 150 -10.35 -28.18 48.96
CA PRO A 150 -9.91 -27.39 50.09
C PRO A 150 -8.96 -28.27 50.91
N GLY A 151 -7.66 -28.02 50.77
CA GLY A 151 -6.65 -28.58 51.67
C GLY A 151 -6.94 -28.03 53.06
N ALA A 152 -7.40 -28.93 53.92
CA ALA A 152 -7.81 -28.68 55.28
C ALA A 152 -6.71 -27.96 56.08
N ALA A 153 -7.13 -27.01 56.90
CA ALA A 153 -6.40 -26.62 58.09
C ALA A 153 -6.18 -27.87 58.97
N GLY A 154 -4.96 -28.02 59.47
CA GLY A 154 -4.52 -29.04 60.41
C GLY A 154 -3.06 -28.81 60.75
#